data_AF-A0A939ZXF8-F1
#
_entry.id   AF-A0A939ZXF8-F1
#
_cell.length_a   1.000
_cell.length_b   1.000
_cell.length_c   1.000
_cell.angle_alpha   90.00
_cell.angle_beta   90.00
_cell.angle_gamma   90.00
#
_symmetry.space_group_name_H-M   'P 1'
#
loop_
_entity.id
_entity.type
_entity.pdbx_description
1 polymer ?
#
loop_
_entity_poly.entity_id
_entity_poly.type
_entity_poly.pdbx_seq_one_letter_code
_entity_poly.pdbx_strand_id
1 'polypeptide(L)'
;MTKILVLYHKDAPIVKSDLFEPIRIGAALSGSDADWAKDMPSDNTGDNISALNPTYNELTAIYWAWKHYAKLGDPEHIGIAHYRRFFIFENRKNAYYEQKAIDEKFFDTIKLGKFNEEVFIEHDFVAPMPNVRKSVFDNYCSAHHKDDIELALEIIKNSQPDMYEAAKKYVANKAAFFYNMFVLSRDDFFCYCDFVFGVLKEFTEKTEHPTERLFISEVLTGIFFFHLIAEGKKPLLLPVLFIGGKPSFKQCVAMMKNNFKDNTSGFLFKIKPLIVYFVPNFILLKRKHKTVSLEKVIDAAK
;
A
#
# COMPACT_ATOMS: atom_id res chain seq x y z
N MET A 1 19.68 -8.02 -8.75
CA MET A 1 18.41 -8.08 -9.52
C MET A 1 17.24 -7.82 -8.60
N THR A 2 16.27 -7.05 -9.09
CA THR A 2 15.04 -6.62 -8.42
C THR A 2 13.92 -7.63 -8.57
N LYS A 3 13.12 -7.82 -7.52
CA LYS A 3 11.88 -8.63 -7.57
C LYS A 3 10.72 -7.92 -6.88
N ILE A 4 9.59 -7.76 -7.56
CA ILE A 4 8.38 -7.14 -7.01
C ILE A 4 7.32 -8.21 -6.77
N LEU A 5 6.94 -8.41 -5.51
CA LEU A 5 5.86 -9.32 -5.13
C LEU A 5 4.50 -8.68 -5.43
N VAL A 6 3.65 -9.40 -6.16
CA VAL A 6 2.27 -8.96 -6.47
C VAL A 6 1.30 -9.73 -5.59
N LEU A 7 0.60 -9.03 -4.70
CA LEU A 7 -0.17 -9.63 -3.61
C LEU A 7 -1.62 -9.93 -4.00
N TYR A 8 -2.02 -11.21 -3.97
CA TYR A 8 -3.35 -11.71 -4.34
C TYR A 8 -4.09 -12.35 -3.15
N HIS A 9 -5.31 -11.87 -2.86
CA HIS A 9 -6.21 -12.50 -1.85
C HIS A 9 -7.45 -13.16 -2.48
N LYS A 10 -7.58 -13.11 -3.80
CA LYS A 10 -8.68 -13.68 -4.57
C LYS A 10 -8.30 -13.80 -6.04
N ASP A 11 -9.12 -14.56 -6.77
CA ASP A 11 -9.02 -14.70 -8.22
C ASP A 11 -9.08 -13.33 -8.93
N ALA A 12 -8.03 -13.05 -9.70
CA ALA A 12 -7.82 -11.86 -10.49
C ALA A 12 -6.76 -12.16 -11.57
N PRO A 13 -6.66 -11.36 -12.65
CA PRO A 13 -5.62 -11.58 -13.65
C PRO A 13 -4.22 -11.60 -13.04
N ILE A 14 -3.51 -12.71 -13.22
CA ILE A 14 -2.18 -12.94 -12.67
C ILE A 14 -1.15 -12.17 -13.52
N VAL A 15 -0.42 -11.26 -12.88
CA VAL A 15 0.66 -10.46 -13.49
C VAL A 15 1.98 -11.09 -13.07
N LYS A 16 2.62 -11.76 -14.02
CA LYS A 16 3.94 -12.38 -13.85
C LYS A 16 4.88 -11.92 -14.95
N SER A 17 6.12 -11.63 -14.58
CA SER A 17 7.23 -11.30 -15.48
C SER A 17 8.56 -11.57 -14.77
N ASP A 18 9.70 -11.28 -15.40
CA ASP A 18 11.00 -11.35 -14.73
C ASP A 18 11.10 -10.40 -13.51
N LEU A 19 10.33 -9.31 -13.53
CA LEU A 19 10.23 -8.36 -12.42
C LEU A 19 9.13 -8.74 -11.41
N PHE A 20 7.97 -9.20 -11.89
CA PHE A 20 6.79 -9.43 -11.04
C PHE A 20 6.62 -10.91 -10.65
N GLU A 21 6.64 -11.19 -9.35
CA GLU A 21 6.34 -12.52 -8.79
C GLU A 21 5.00 -12.49 -8.03
N PRO A 22 3.95 -13.19 -8.51
CA PRO A 22 2.69 -13.32 -7.78
C PRO A 22 2.86 -14.07 -6.44
N ILE A 23 2.17 -13.64 -5.39
CA ILE A 23 2.08 -14.35 -4.11
C ILE A 23 0.66 -14.31 -3.54
N ARG A 24 0.19 -15.46 -3.02
CA ARG A 24 -1.13 -15.61 -2.42
C ARG A 24 -1.05 -15.22 -0.95
N ILE A 25 -1.97 -14.36 -0.52
CA ILE A 25 -2.06 -13.88 0.86
C ILE A 25 -3.32 -14.40 1.55
N GLY A 26 -3.27 -14.54 2.88
CA GLY A 26 -4.38 -15.10 3.66
C GLY A 26 -4.68 -16.56 3.30
N ALA A 27 -3.68 -17.29 2.82
CA ALA A 27 -3.81 -18.69 2.42
C ALA A 27 -4.17 -19.61 3.59
N ALA A 28 -3.89 -19.21 4.84
CA ALA A 28 -4.35 -19.95 6.02
C ALA A 28 -5.86 -19.88 6.27
N LEU A 29 -6.57 -18.92 5.65
CA LEU A 29 -8.01 -18.69 5.86
C LEU A 29 -8.88 -19.15 4.69
N SER A 30 -8.26 -19.33 3.53
CA SER A 30 -8.89 -19.83 2.33
C SER A 30 -8.53 -21.32 2.22
N GLY A 31 -9.51 -22.19 2.02
CA GLY A 31 -9.27 -23.63 1.88
C GLY A 31 -8.22 -23.95 0.80
N SER A 32 -7.77 -25.20 0.78
CA SER A 32 -6.82 -25.74 -0.21
C SER A 32 -7.27 -25.56 -1.67
N ASP A 33 -8.56 -25.30 -1.91
CA ASP A 33 -9.23 -25.45 -3.20
C ASP A 33 -9.22 -24.17 -4.06
N ALA A 34 -8.19 -23.33 -3.93
CA ALA A 34 -8.04 -22.14 -4.77
C ALA A 34 -7.25 -22.47 -6.04
N ASP A 35 -7.93 -23.08 -7.03
CA ASP A 35 -7.32 -23.44 -8.33
C ASP A 35 -6.58 -22.29 -9.02
N TRP A 36 -7.08 -21.06 -8.85
CA TRP A 36 -6.47 -19.84 -9.40
C TRP A 36 -5.07 -19.52 -8.82
N ALA A 37 -4.69 -20.12 -7.69
CA ALA A 37 -3.45 -19.87 -6.98
C ALA A 37 -2.53 -21.09 -6.86
N LYS A 38 -2.82 -22.20 -7.55
CA LYS A 38 -2.11 -23.48 -7.39
C LYS A 38 -0.60 -23.40 -7.67
N ASP A 39 -0.19 -22.54 -8.60
CA ASP A 39 1.21 -22.37 -9.03
C ASP A 39 1.88 -21.15 -8.36
N MET A 40 1.24 -20.59 -7.34
CA MET A 40 1.66 -19.36 -6.66
C MET A 40 2.23 -19.67 -5.27
N PRO A 41 3.40 -19.11 -4.90
CA PRO A 41 3.85 -19.10 -3.52
C PRO A 41 2.75 -18.56 -2.60
N SER A 42 2.65 -19.13 -1.40
CA SER A 42 1.62 -18.77 -0.43
C SER A 42 2.25 -18.34 0.88
N ASP A 43 1.67 -17.29 1.47
CA ASP A 43 2.13 -16.70 2.73
C ASP A 43 1.93 -17.58 3.96
N ASN A 44 1.34 -18.78 3.83
CA ASN A 44 1.05 -19.71 4.94
C ASN A 44 2.10 -20.82 5.12
N THR A 45 3.29 -20.66 4.54
CA THR A 45 4.36 -21.67 4.62
C THR A 45 5.52 -21.23 5.51
N GLY A 46 6.09 -22.16 6.29
CA GLY A 46 7.19 -21.85 7.21
C GLY A 46 6.80 -20.86 8.32
N ASP A 47 7.74 -20.01 8.76
CA ASP A 47 7.44 -18.91 9.68
C ASP A 47 6.53 -17.87 9.00
N ASN A 48 5.33 -17.68 9.53
CA ASN A 48 4.33 -16.83 8.90
C ASN A 48 3.25 -16.30 9.86
N ILE A 49 2.53 -15.29 9.37
CA ILE A 49 1.35 -14.70 10.03
C ILE A 49 0.11 -14.72 9.12
N SER A 50 0.01 -15.68 8.19
CA SER A 50 -1.07 -15.75 7.19
C SER A 50 -2.47 -15.75 7.82
N ALA A 51 -2.63 -16.43 8.96
CA ALA A 51 -3.89 -16.47 9.70
C ALA A 51 -4.34 -15.08 10.21
N LEU A 52 -3.41 -14.12 10.33
CA LEU A 52 -3.69 -12.76 10.76
C LEU A 52 -4.08 -11.82 9.61
N ASN A 53 -4.17 -12.31 8.36
CA ASN A 53 -4.55 -11.53 7.18
C ASN A 53 -5.83 -10.66 7.33
N PRO A 54 -6.89 -11.03 8.10
CA PRO A 54 -8.06 -10.18 8.28
C PRO A 54 -7.74 -8.85 8.98
N THR A 55 -6.62 -8.79 9.70
CA THR A 55 -6.14 -7.59 10.39
C THR A 55 -4.87 -7.03 9.73
N TYR A 56 -3.90 -7.88 9.38
CA TYR A 56 -2.62 -7.48 8.77
C TYR A 56 -2.68 -7.26 7.24
N ASN A 57 -3.71 -7.77 6.57
CA ASN A 57 -3.91 -7.65 5.12
C ASN A 57 -2.62 -8.00 4.34
N GLU A 58 -2.16 -7.14 3.42
CA GLU A 58 -0.93 -7.34 2.64
C GLU A 58 0.34 -7.59 3.48
N LEU A 59 0.38 -7.14 4.74
CA LEU A 59 1.57 -7.29 5.57
C LEU A 59 1.88 -8.75 5.84
N THR A 60 0.94 -9.68 5.69
CA THR A 60 1.23 -11.11 5.85
C THR A 60 2.22 -11.61 4.79
N ALA A 61 2.16 -11.09 3.57
CA ALA A 61 3.15 -11.38 2.54
C ALA A 61 4.48 -10.64 2.76
N ILE A 62 4.45 -9.41 3.27
CA ILE A 62 5.66 -8.66 3.62
C ILE A 62 6.41 -9.41 4.73
N TYR A 63 5.71 -9.87 5.76
CA TYR A 63 6.28 -10.69 6.83
C TYR A 63 6.87 -11.98 6.28
N TRP A 64 6.13 -12.67 5.41
CA TRP A 64 6.60 -13.91 4.80
C TRP A 64 7.87 -13.65 3.97
N ALA A 65 7.90 -12.61 3.14
CA ALA A 65 9.07 -12.22 2.36
C ALA A 65 10.28 -11.91 3.26
N TRP A 66 10.07 -11.27 4.41
CA TRP A 66 11.11 -11.01 5.40
C TRP A 66 11.68 -12.30 5.99
N LYS A 67 10.84 -13.26 6.37
CA LYS A 67 11.28 -14.54 6.96
C LYS A 67 11.82 -15.54 5.96
N HIS A 68 11.47 -15.38 4.68
CA HIS A 68 11.80 -16.34 3.61
C HIS A 68 12.56 -15.69 2.45
N TYR A 69 13.32 -14.63 2.71
CA TYR A 69 14.00 -13.83 1.67
C TYR A 69 14.86 -14.68 0.71
N ALA A 70 15.61 -15.66 1.24
CA ALA A 70 16.40 -16.58 0.42
C ALA A 70 15.55 -17.42 -0.55
N LYS A 71 14.31 -17.76 -0.20
CA LYS A 71 13.38 -18.46 -1.12
C LYS A 71 12.94 -17.58 -2.29
N LEU A 72 13.13 -16.27 -2.18
CA LEU A 72 12.89 -15.32 -3.26
C LEU A 72 14.12 -15.15 -4.17
N GLY A 73 15.21 -15.88 -3.91
CA GLY A 73 16.45 -15.83 -4.69
C GLY A 73 17.35 -14.66 -4.30
N ASP A 74 17.28 -14.23 -3.03
CA ASP A 74 18.10 -13.15 -2.46
C ASP A 74 18.19 -11.91 -3.37
N PRO A 75 17.05 -11.31 -3.76
CA PRO A 75 17.08 -10.14 -4.63
C PRO A 75 17.84 -8.98 -3.99
N GLU A 76 18.50 -8.16 -4.80
CA GLU A 76 19.19 -6.96 -4.29
C GLU A 76 18.19 -5.90 -3.86
N HIS A 77 17.06 -5.85 -4.57
CA HIS A 77 15.92 -4.99 -4.26
C HIS A 77 14.63 -5.81 -4.26
N ILE A 78 13.79 -5.61 -3.25
CA ILE A 78 12.48 -6.21 -3.17
C ILE A 78 11.41 -5.13 -3.23
N GLY A 79 10.34 -5.40 -3.98
CA GLY A 79 9.19 -4.52 -4.06
C GLY A 79 7.89 -5.20 -3.71
N ILE A 80 6.89 -4.37 -3.40
CA ILE A 80 5.53 -4.79 -3.11
C ILE A 80 4.57 -4.04 -4.03
N ALA A 81 3.73 -4.79 -4.71
CA ALA A 81 2.60 -4.30 -5.49
C ALA A 81 1.33 -5.05 -5.09
N HIS A 82 0.19 -4.40 -5.19
CA HIS A 82 -1.08 -5.10 -5.01
C HIS A 82 -1.55 -5.68 -6.35
N TYR A 83 -2.35 -6.75 -6.34
CA TYR A 83 -2.91 -7.34 -7.58
C TYR A 83 -3.68 -6.39 -8.52
N ARG A 84 -4.02 -5.19 -8.04
CA ARG A 84 -4.76 -4.16 -8.80
C ARG A 84 -4.14 -2.77 -8.70
N ARG A 85 -2.89 -2.65 -8.24
CA ARG A 85 -2.16 -1.36 -8.16
C ARG A 85 -0.71 -1.58 -8.55
N PHE A 86 -0.29 -0.88 -9.57
CA PHE A 86 1.05 -1.03 -10.16
C PHE A 86 1.69 0.34 -10.34
N PHE A 87 3.01 0.41 -10.14
CA PHE A 87 3.74 1.60 -10.53
C PHE A 87 3.67 1.78 -12.05
N ILE A 88 3.57 3.03 -12.48
CA ILE A 88 3.86 3.43 -13.85
C ILE A 88 5.32 3.87 -13.86
N PHE A 89 6.18 3.13 -14.53
CA PHE A 89 7.64 3.36 -14.60
C PHE A 89 7.99 4.51 -15.55
N GLU A 90 7.32 5.64 -15.35
CA GLU A 90 7.46 6.87 -16.11
C GLU A 90 6.91 8.02 -15.28
N ASN A 91 7.66 9.11 -15.21
CA ASN A 91 7.19 10.31 -14.53
C ASN A 91 5.94 10.87 -15.24
N ARG A 92 4.89 11.19 -14.47
CA ARG A 92 3.67 11.80 -14.99
C ARG A 92 3.12 12.86 -14.05
N LYS A 93 2.24 13.70 -14.57
CA LYS A 93 1.66 14.83 -13.85
C LYS A 93 0.79 14.43 -12.64
N ASN A 94 0.06 13.33 -12.74
CA ASN A 94 -0.88 12.90 -11.71
C ASN A 94 -0.28 11.73 -10.92
N ALA A 95 -0.54 11.68 -9.61
CA ALA A 95 -0.12 10.55 -8.78
C ALA A 95 -0.90 9.24 -9.06
N TYR A 96 -2.05 9.34 -9.73
CA TYR A 96 -3.01 8.24 -9.85
C TYR A 96 -3.65 8.20 -11.24
N TYR A 97 -3.75 6.98 -11.77
CA TYR A 97 -4.41 6.65 -13.04
C TYR A 97 -5.33 5.43 -12.86
N GLU A 98 -6.31 5.26 -13.73
CA GLU A 98 -7.21 4.10 -13.72
C GLU A 98 -7.26 3.43 -15.09
N GLN A 99 -7.28 2.10 -15.08
CA GLN A 99 -7.57 1.25 -16.24
C GLN A 99 -8.60 0.20 -15.82
N LYS A 100 -9.61 -0.05 -16.65
CA LYS A 100 -10.76 -0.89 -16.29
C LYS A 100 -10.38 -2.34 -15.96
N ALA A 101 -9.47 -2.91 -16.73
CA ALA A 101 -9.03 -4.30 -16.62
C ALA A 101 -7.62 -4.44 -17.21
N ILE A 102 -6.87 -5.47 -16.79
CA ILE A 102 -5.61 -5.85 -17.42
C ILE A 102 -5.90 -6.38 -18.83
N ASP A 103 -5.16 -5.90 -19.82
CA ASP A 103 -5.26 -6.27 -21.22
C ASP A 103 -3.86 -6.56 -21.80
N GLU A 104 -3.79 -6.88 -23.09
CA GLU A 104 -2.53 -7.18 -23.81
C GLU A 104 -1.53 -6.01 -23.78
N LYS A 105 -1.98 -4.77 -23.55
CA LYS A 105 -1.16 -3.55 -23.50
C LYS A 105 -0.82 -3.14 -22.07
N PHE A 106 -1.09 -3.98 -21.08
CA PHE A 106 -0.89 -3.64 -19.68
C PHE A 106 0.57 -3.28 -19.38
N PHE A 107 1.53 -4.10 -19.83
CA PHE A 107 2.96 -3.83 -19.61
C PHE A 107 3.44 -2.54 -20.29
N ASP A 108 2.90 -2.22 -21.46
CA ASP A 108 3.17 -0.94 -22.15
C ASP A 108 2.53 0.26 -21.45
N THR A 109 1.36 0.05 -20.82
CA THR A 109 0.64 1.08 -20.06
C THR A 109 1.42 1.49 -18.82
N ILE A 110 1.92 0.50 -18.06
CA ILE A 110 2.79 0.73 -16.90
C ILE A 110 4.23 1.06 -17.28
N LYS A 111 4.57 1.02 -18.57
CA LYS A 111 5.92 1.30 -19.09
C LYS A 111 6.98 0.36 -18.51
N LEU A 112 6.66 -0.92 -18.35
CA LEU A 112 7.57 -1.91 -17.74
C LEU A 112 8.96 -1.92 -18.39
N GLY A 113 9.03 -1.80 -19.73
CA GLY A 113 10.31 -1.75 -20.45
C GLY A 113 11.20 -0.53 -20.16
N LYS A 114 10.73 0.46 -19.39
CA LYS A 114 11.55 1.58 -18.88
C LYS A 114 12.16 1.30 -17.51
N PHE A 115 11.74 0.22 -16.84
CA PHE A 115 12.34 -0.17 -15.57
C PHE A 115 13.54 -1.08 -15.83
N ASN A 116 14.69 -0.70 -15.28
CA ASN A 116 15.90 -1.49 -15.25
C ASN A 116 16.64 -1.24 -13.93
N GLU A 117 17.66 -2.04 -13.63
CA GLU A 117 18.44 -1.89 -12.39
C GLU A 117 19.24 -0.57 -12.33
N GLU A 118 19.50 0.09 -13.46
CA GLU A 118 20.23 1.37 -13.50
C GLU A 118 19.46 2.51 -12.80
N VAL A 119 18.15 2.35 -12.60
CA VAL A 119 17.36 3.26 -11.76
C VAL A 119 17.98 3.44 -10.37
N PHE A 120 18.63 2.41 -9.85
CA PHE A 120 19.26 2.44 -8.53
C PHE A 120 20.66 3.08 -8.51
N ILE A 121 21.13 3.60 -9.65
CA ILE A 121 22.33 4.46 -9.71
C ILE A 121 21.99 5.87 -9.22
N GLU A 122 20.80 6.37 -9.56
CA GLU A 122 20.36 7.73 -9.22
C GLU A 122 19.42 7.79 -8.01
N HIS A 123 18.78 6.66 -7.69
CA HIS A 123 17.76 6.55 -6.66
C HIS A 123 18.07 5.40 -5.71
N ASP A 124 17.75 5.56 -4.43
CA ASP A 124 17.97 4.51 -3.43
C ASP A 124 16.72 3.64 -3.22
N PHE A 125 15.53 4.16 -3.57
CA PHE A 125 14.28 3.42 -3.47
C PHE A 125 13.17 3.96 -4.38
N VAL A 126 12.14 3.15 -4.61
CA VAL A 126 10.93 3.53 -5.35
C VAL A 126 9.75 3.60 -4.39
N ALA A 127 8.96 4.67 -4.48
CA ALA A 127 7.73 4.83 -3.71
C ALA A 127 6.61 5.48 -4.55
N PRO A 128 5.33 5.37 -4.13
CA PRO A 128 4.23 6.03 -4.80
C PRO A 128 4.38 7.56 -4.76
N MET A 129 3.94 8.26 -5.81
CA MET A 129 3.74 9.70 -5.70
C MET A 129 2.72 10.02 -4.60
N PRO A 130 3.02 10.94 -3.68
CA PRO A 130 2.10 11.27 -2.59
C PRO A 130 0.95 12.14 -3.12
N ASN A 131 -0.22 12.06 -2.46
CA ASN A 131 -1.31 13.00 -2.71
C ASN A 131 -1.32 14.13 -1.70
N VAL A 132 -1.80 15.30 -2.13
CA VAL A 132 -2.03 16.43 -1.23
C VAL A 132 -3.28 16.21 -0.39
N ARG A 133 -3.12 16.34 0.93
CA ARG A 133 -4.18 16.35 1.95
C ARG A 133 -4.06 17.60 2.83
N LYS A 134 -4.94 17.72 3.82
CA LYS A 134 -4.87 18.78 4.84
C LYS A 134 -3.67 18.55 5.77
N SER A 135 -3.56 17.33 6.26
CA SER A 135 -2.37 16.69 6.82
C SER A 135 -2.58 15.16 6.70
N VAL A 136 -1.54 14.35 6.93
CA VAL A 136 -1.70 12.89 7.07
C VAL A 136 -2.61 12.57 8.26
N PHE A 137 -2.40 13.26 9.39
CA PHE A 137 -3.24 13.15 10.59
C PHE A 137 -4.72 13.42 10.30
N ASP A 138 -5.04 14.59 9.72
CA ASP A 138 -6.42 14.96 9.41
C ASP A 138 -7.05 14.00 8.39
N ASN A 139 -6.27 13.50 7.44
CA ASN A 139 -6.76 12.52 6.48
C ASN A 139 -7.11 11.20 7.18
N TYR A 140 -6.23 10.72 8.08
CA TYR A 140 -6.48 9.52 8.88
C TYR A 140 -7.75 9.69 9.74
N CYS A 141 -7.81 10.74 10.56
CA CYS A 141 -8.95 11.04 11.44
C CYS A 141 -10.27 11.31 10.71
N SER A 142 -10.24 11.58 9.40
CA SER A 142 -11.47 11.73 8.61
C SER A 142 -12.17 10.40 8.29
N ALA A 143 -11.47 9.28 8.47
CA ALA A 143 -11.96 7.94 8.14
C ALA A 143 -11.72 6.90 9.26
N HIS A 144 -10.84 7.20 10.23
CA HIS A 144 -10.34 6.28 11.24
C HIS A 144 -10.28 6.95 12.63
N HIS A 145 -10.07 6.13 13.66
CA HIS A 145 -10.02 6.58 15.04
C HIS A 145 -8.75 7.36 15.35
N LYS A 146 -8.91 8.60 15.84
CA LYS A 146 -7.78 9.48 16.22
C LYS A 146 -6.79 8.80 17.17
N ASP A 147 -7.32 8.04 18.13
CA ASP A 147 -6.52 7.44 19.20
C ASP A 147 -5.55 6.38 18.65
N ASP A 148 -5.83 5.76 17.49
CA ASP A 148 -4.91 4.81 16.86
C ASP A 148 -3.64 5.48 16.33
N ILE A 149 -3.76 6.64 15.66
CA ILE A 149 -2.57 7.33 15.14
C ILE A 149 -1.77 7.97 16.28
N GLU A 150 -2.43 8.41 17.35
CA GLU A 150 -1.77 8.89 18.57
C GLU A 150 -1.01 7.76 19.28
N LEU A 151 -1.63 6.59 19.43
CA LEU A 151 -1.00 5.39 19.98
C LEU A 151 0.20 4.94 19.15
N ALA A 152 0.09 4.92 17.82
CA ALA A 152 1.21 4.57 16.96
C ALA A 152 2.40 5.52 17.14
N LEU A 153 2.16 6.84 17.24
CA LEU A 153 3.21 7.82 17.52
C LEU A 153 3.84 7.64 18.91
N GLU A 154 3.04 7.31 19.92
CA GLU A 154 3.55 7.02 21.27
C GLU A 154 4.44 5.78 21.27
N ILE A 155 4.02 4.69 20.62
CA ILE A 155 4.82 3.47 20.49
C ILE A 155 6.13 3.77 19.77
N ILE A 156 6.11 4.50 18.66
CA ILE A 156 7.33 4.87 17.92
C ILE A 156 8.27 5.69 18.83
N LYS A 157 7.74 6.67 19.56
CA LYS A 157 8.54 7.49 20.48
C LYS A 157 9.29 6.65 21.53
N ASN A 158 8.63 5.62 22.05
CA ASN A 158 9.14 4.83 23.16
C ASN A 158 10.04 3.66 22.72
N SER A 159 9.70 3.01 21.60
CA SER A 159 10.35 1.77 21.14
C SER A 159 11.29 1.95 19.94
N GLN A 160 11.11 3.01 19.15
CA GLN A 160 11.83 3.28 17.91
C GLN A 160 12.17 4.78 17.77
N PRO A 161 12.89 5.38 18.75
CA PRO A 161 13.07 6.83 18.84
C PRO A 161 13.75 7.45 17.61
N ASP A 162 14.60 6.69 16.90
CA ASP A 162 15.27 7.14 15.67
C ASP A 162 14.28 7.44 14.53
N MET A 163 13.10 6.81 14.55
CA MET A 163 12.02 7.04 13.59
C MET A 163 11.09 8.19 14.02
N TYR A 164 11.15 8.64 15.28
CA TYR A 164 10.12 9.50 15.85
C TYR A 164 10.09 10.91 15.26
N GLU A 165 11.25 11.49 14.93
CA GLU A 165 11.29 12.81 14.27
C GLU A 165 10.66 12.76 12.88
N ALA A 166 10.98 11.74 12.09
CA ALA A 166 10.34 11.50 10.79
C ALA A 166 8.83 11.26 10.95
N ALA A 167 8.43 10.51 11.97
CA ALA A 167 7.02 10.23 12.27
C ALA A 167 6.21 11.50 12.53
N LYS A 168 6.69 12.38 13.43
CA LYS A 168 6.04 13.66 13.72
C LYS A 168 5.91 14.54 12.47
N LYS A 169 7.01 14.69 11.72
CA LYS A 169 7.03 15.50 10.49
C LYS A 169 6.05 14.96 9.46
N TYR A 170 6.06 13.66 9.21
CA TYR A 170 5.18 13.03 8.22
C TYR A 170 3.71 13.17 8.61
N VAL A 171 3.35 12.87 9.85
CA VAL A 171 1.95 12.93 10.31
C VAL A 171 1.38 14.34 10.22
N ALA A 172 2.19 15.38 10.45
CA ALA A 172 1.82 16.78 10.27
C ALA A 172 1.83 17.25 8.79
N ASN A 173 2.46 16.49 7.89
CA ASN A 173 2.70 16.91 6.51
C ASN A 173 1.45 16.79 5.61
N LYS A 174 1.42 17.58 4.54
CA LYS A 174 0.35 17.58 3.52
C LYS A 174 0.53 16.53 2.43
N ALA A 175 1.75 16.04 2.21
CA ALA A 175 2.02 15.01 1.22
C ALA A 175 1.83 13.64 1.89
N ALA A 176 0.74 12.96 1.56
CA ALA A 176 0.39 11.66 2.09
C ALA A 176 0.74 10.57 1.07
N PHE A 177 1.63 9.66 1.46
CA PHE A 177 1.83 8.40 0.76
C PHE A 177 0.64 7.48 1.04
N PHE A 178 0.22 6.75 0.02
CA PHE A 178 -0.84 5.76 0.10
C PHE A 178 -0.28 4.44 -0.35
N TYR A 179 -0.92 3.36 0.10
CA TYR A 179 -0.57 1.98 -0.23
C TYR A 179 0.73 1.51 0.44
N ASN A 180 0.77 0.25 0.82
CA ASN A 180 1.99 -0.45 1.22
C ASN A 180 2.74 -0.95 -0.02
N MET A 181 3.11 -0.02 -0.90
CA MET A 181 3.84 -0.29 -2.15
C MET A 181 5.18 0.43 -2.13
N PHE A 182 6.23 -0.27 -2.56
CA PHE A 182 7.59 0.26 -2.66
C PHE A 182 8.48 -0.66 -3.48
N VAL A 183 9.70 -0.21 -3.77
CA VAL A 183 10.85 -1.07 -4.09
C VAL A 183 12.01 -0.57 -3.22
N LEU A 184 12.53 -1.42 -2.34
CA LEU A 184 13.58 -1.12 -1.37
C LEU A 184 14.78 -2.03 -1.61
N SER A 185 15.98 -1.56 -1.26
CA SER A 185 17.14 -2.44 -1.12
C SER A 185 16.86 -3.52 -0.08
N ARG A 186 17.61 -4.62 -0.11
CA ARG A 186 17.50 -5.68 0.91
C ARG A 186 17.60 -5.11 2.32
N ASP A 187 18.60 -4.29 2.58
CA ASP A 187 18.86 -3.80 3.94
C ASP A 187 17.76 -2.83 4.39
N ASP A 188 17.28 -1.95 3.50
CA ASP A 188 16.13 -1.08 3.80
C ASP A 188 14.85 -1.84 4.02
N PHE A 189 14.62 -2.93 3.27
CA PHE A 189 13.47 -3.78 3.48
C PHE A 189 13.50 -4.46 4.86
N PHE A 190 14.67 -4.89 5.32
CA PHE A 190 14.82 -5.49 6.65
C PHE A 190 14.58 -4.45 7.75
N CYS A 191 15.17 -3.25 7.62
CA CYS A 191 14.91 -2.13 8.52
C CYS A 191 13.41 -1.75 8.54
N TYR A 192 12.76 -1.71 7.37
CA TYR A 192 11.33 -1.48 7.25
C TYR A 192 10.52 -2.55 8.00
N CYS A 193 10.86 -3.82 7.83
CA CYS A 193 10.15 -4.92 8.48
C CYS A 193 10.32 -4.87 10.01
N ASP A 194 11.54 -4.66 10.50
CA ASP A 194 11.79 -4.50 11.94
C ASP A 194 10.99 -3.33 12.52
N PHE A 195 10.97 -2.19 11.83
CA PHE A 195 10.19 -1.02 12.23
C PHE A 195 8.67 -1.32 12.24
N VAL A 196 8.10 -1.72 11.10
CA VAL A 196 6.65 -1.85 10.94
C VAL A 196 6.09 -2.97 11.82
N PHE A 197 6.75 -4.13 11.91
CA PHE A 197 6.29 -5.23 12.74
C PHE A 197 6.58 -5.00 14.22
N GLY A 198 7.66 -4.30 14.56
CA GLY A 198 7.93 -3.87 15.93
C GLY A 198 6.80 -2.98 16.47
N VAL A 199 6.44 -1.94 15.73
CA VAL A 199 5.34 -1.04 16.11
C VAL A 199 3.99 -1.76 16.12
N LEU A 200 3.68 -2.56 15.09
CA LEU A 200 2.38 -3.23 15.00
C LEU A 200 2.16 -4.31 16.05
N LYS A 201 3.24 -4.94 16.54
CA LYS A 201 3.15 -5.91 17.64
C LYS A 201 2.64 -5.23 18.91
N GLU A 202 3.26 -4.14 19.33
CA GLU A 202 2.80 -3.38 20.51
C GLU A 202 1.43 -2.73 20.27
N PHE A 203 1.20 -2.20 19.07
CA PHE A 203 -0.06 -1.56 18.72
C PHE A 203 -1.23 -2.54 18.86
N THR A 204 -1.03 -3.78 18.41
CA THR A 204 -2.02 -4.86 18.50
C THR A 204 -2.45 -5.15 19.94
N GLU A 205 -1.55 -5.02 20.90
CA GLU A 205 -1.80 -5.30 22.32
C GLU A 205 -2.54 -4.15 23.02
N LYS A 206 -2.46 -2.93 22.47
CA LYS A 206 -2.91 -1.69 23.12
C LYS A 206 -4.11 -1.01 22.46
N THR A 207 -4.36 -1.23 21.17
CA THR A 207 -5.46 -0.57 20.44
C THR A 207 -6.84 -1.05 20.91
N GLU A 208 -7.79 -0.12 21.01
CA GLU A 208 -9.22 -0.42 21.21
C GLU A 208 -9.92 -0.81 19.89
N HIS A 209 -9.22 -0.69 18.75
CA HIS A 209 -9.77 -0.84 17.40
C HIS A 209 -8.96 -1.85 16.55
N PRO A 210 -8.90 -3.13 16.96
CA PRO A 210 -7.99 -4.12 16.38
C PRO A 210 -8.21 -4.43 14.89
N THR A 211 -9.33 -4.01 14.31
CA THR A 211 -9.70 -4.23 12.90
C THR A 211 -9.19 -3.17 11.93
N GLU A 212 -8.70 -2.01 12.41
CA GLU A 212 -8.27 -0.89 11.53
C GLU A 212 -6.77 -0.89 11.20
N ARG A 213 -6.04 -1.98 11.50
CA ARG A 213 -4.57 -2.06 11.38
C ARG A 213 -4.00 -1.76 10.00
N LEU A 214 -4.72 -2.07 8.92
CA LEU A 214 -4.30 -1.75 7.55
C LEU A 214 -3.98 -0.25 7.41
N PHE A 215 -4.80 0.60 7.98
CA PHE A 215 -4.68 2.04 7.77
C PHE A 215 -3.51 2.62 8.56
N ILE A 216 -3.22 2.08 9.75
CA ILE A 216 -1.99 2.41 10.49
C ILE A 216 -0.77 1.96 9.69
N SER A 217 -0.78 0.77 9.08
CA SER A 217 0.38 0.32 8.31
C SER A 217 0.72 1.24 7.13
N GLU A 218 -0.27 1.80 6.43
CA GLU A 218 0.00 2.78 5.36
C GLU A 218 0.66 4.06 5.92
N VAL A 219 0.25 4.50 7.13
CA VAL A 219 0.91 5.63 7.81
C VAL A 219 2.35 5.27 8.16
N LEU A 220 2.60 4.10 8.76
CA LEU A 220 3.94 3.63 9.11
C LEU A 220 4.85 3.53 7.88
N THR A 221 4.35 3.03 6.75
CA THR A 221 5.09 2.99 5.49
C THR A 221 5.48 4.38 5.02
N GLY A 222 4.56 5.36 5.09
CA GLY A 222 4.89 6.75 4.77
C GLY A 222 5.89 7.40 5.73
N ILE A 223 5.84 7.06 7.02
CA ILE A 223 6.85 7.46 8.03
C ILE A 223 8.23 6.94 7.63
N PHE A 224 8.31 5.66 7.24
CA PHE A 224 9.57 5.05 6.84
C PHE A 224 10.17 5.74 5.61
N PHE A 225 9.36 6.08 4.60
CA PHE A 225 9.86 6.87 3.46
C PHE A 225 10.39 8.24 3.88
N PHE A 226 9.71 8.92 4.81
CA PHE A 226 10.16 10.20 5.36
C PHE A 226 11.50 10.04 6.10
N HIS A 227 11.67 8.94 6.83
CA HIS A 227 12.92 8.62 7.52
C HIS A 227 14.06 8.43 6.52
N LEU A 228 13.89 7.58 5.50
CA LEU A 228 14.92 7.38 4.46
C LEU A 228 15.32 8.71 3.78
N ILE A 229 14.36 9.57 3.47
CA ILE A 229 14.64 10.87 2.86
C ILE A 229 15.39 11.80 3.82
N ALA A 230 15.05 11.79 5.11
CA ALA A 230 15.75 12.55 6.13
C ALA A 230 17.21 12.07 6.31
N GLU A 231 17.47 10.78 6.11
CA GLU A 231 18.81 10.19 6.05
C GLU A 231 19.58 10.50 4.76
N GLY A 232 18.95 11.21 3.81
CA GLY A 232 19.58 11.65 2.57
C GLY A 232 19.37 10.69 1.39
N LYS A 233 18.57 9.64 1.54
CA LYS A 233 18.22 8.73 0.43
C LYS A 233 17.33 9.41 -0.59
N LYS A 234 17.58 9.10 -1.87
CA LYS A 234 16.93 9.69 -3.04
C LYS A 234 15.77 8.80 -3.51
N PRO A 235 14.52 9.22 -3.35
CA PRO A 235 13.39 8.47 -3.85
C PRO A 235 13.21 8.65 -5.36
N LEU A 236 12.75 7.59 -6.03
CA LEU A 236 12.01 7.68 -7.28
C LEU A 236 10.50 7.59 -6.96
N LEU A 237 9.80 8.72 -7.12
CA LEU A 237 8.35 8.80 -6.86
C LEU A 237 7.55 8.54 -8.14
N LEU A 238 6.82 7.43 -8.20
CA LEU A 238 6.11 7.00 -9.41
C LEU A 238 4.58 7.06 -9.26
N PRO A 239 3.85 7.43 -10.33
CA PRO A 239 2.40 7.31 -10.35
C PRO A 239 1.94 5.86 -10.15
N VAL A 240 0.74 5.69 -9.60
CA VAL A 240 0.11 4.37 -9.45
C VAL A 240 -1.04 4.23 -10.43
N LEU A 241 -1.02 3.15 -11.22
CA LEU A 241 -2.15 2.67 -12.01
C LEU A 241 -3.02 1.76 -11.16
N PHE A 242 -4.29 2.10 -11.00
CA PHE A 242 -5.30 1.24 -10.39
C PHE A 242 -6.07 0.46 -11.47
N ILE A 243 -6.12 -0.86 -11.30
CA ILE A 243 -6.95 -1.74 -12.11
C ILE A 243 -8.34 -1.84 -11.50
N GLY A 244 -9.28 -1.20 -12.18
CA GLY A 244 -10.67 -1.17 -11.83
C GLY A 244 -11.38 -0.02 -12.53
N GLY A 245 -12.66 0.04 -12.32
CA GLY A 245 -13.47 1.15 -12.80
C GLY A 245 -14.58 1.43 -11.83
N LYS A 246 -15.36 2.45 -12.16
CA LYS A 246 -16.64 2.64 -11.47
C LYS A 246 -17.49 1.38 -11.57
N PRO A 247 -18.11 0.95 -10.47
CA PRO A 247 -19.11 -0.09 -10.54
C PRO A 247 -20.23 0.32 -11.51
N SER A 248 -20.74 -0.66 -12.25
CA SER A 248 -21.95 -0.48 -13.05
C SER A 248 -23.13 -0.08 -12.17
N PHE A 249 -24.17 0.51 -12.77
CA PHE A 249 -25.39 0.87 -12.04
C PHE A 249 -25.99 -0.32 -11.27
N LYS A 250 -26.04 -1.49 -11.91
CA LYS A 250 -26.51 -2.74 -11.29
C LYS A 250 -25.69 -3.11 -10.06
N GLN A 251 -24.37 -2.98 -10.12
CA GLN A 251 -23.49 -3.21 -8.97
C GLN A 251 -23.73 -2.18 -7.86
N CYS A 252 -23.88 -0.89 -8.19
CA CYS A 252 -24.19 0.14 -7.19
C CYS A 252 -25.54 -0.11 -6.49
N VAL A 253 -26.57 -0.53 -7.23
CA VAL A 253 -27.87 -0.91 -6.65
C VAL A 253 -27.73 -2.11 -5.72
N ALA A 254 -26.97 -3.13 -6.10
CA ALA A 254 -26.71 -4.29 -5.26
C ALA A 254 -25.96 -3.92 -3.97
N MET A 255 -24.91 -3.10 -4.07
CA MET A 255 -24.15 -2.58 -2.92
C MET A 255 -25.06 -1.76 -1.99
N MET A 256 -25.87 -0.86 -2.54
CA MET A 256 -26.83 -0.08 -1.77
C MET A 256 -27.78 -1.00 -1.00
N LYS A 257 -28.43 -1.96 -1.68
CA LYS A 257 -29.32 -2.94 -1.04
C LYS A 257 -28.63 -3.71 0.09
N ASN A 258 -27.35 -4.05 -0.10
CA ASN A 258 -26.57 -4.71 0.95
C ASN A 258 -26.30 -3.79 2.14
N ASN A 259 -25.95 -2.52 1.90
CA ASN A 259 -25.75 -1.54 2.97
C ASN A 259 -27.03 -1.30 3.79
N PHE A 260 -28.21 -1.43 3.18
CA PHE A 260 -29.48 -1.34 3.91
C PHE A 260 -29.76 -2.52 4.86
N LYS A 261 -29.01 -3.62 4.76
CA LYS A 261 -29.08 -4.73 5.72
C LYS A 261 -28.33 -4.43 7.03
N ASP A 262 -27.42 -3.46 7.02
CA ASP A 262 -26.72 -3.00 8.20
C ASP A 262 -27.56 -1.94 8.94
N ASN A 263 -27.85 -2.17 10.21
CA ASN A 263 -28.65 -1.27 11.04
C ASN A 263 -27.82 -0.20 11.76
N THR A 264 -26.49 -0.28 11.70
CA THR A 264 -25.58 0.63 12.40
C THR A 264 -25.22 1.86 11.56
N SER A 265 -25.15 1.71 10.24
CA SER A 265 -24.76 2.79 9.33
C SER A 265 -25.88 3.80 9.03
N GLY A 266 -25.52 5.09 8.94
CA GLY A 266 -26.42 6.18 8.56
C GLY A 266 -26.90 6.13 7.10
N PHE A 267 -28.01 6.82 6.80
CA PHE A 267 -28.65 6.80 5.48
C PHE A 267 -27.73 7.19 4.32
N LEU A 268 -26.92 8.25 4.50
CA LEU A 268 -25.98 8.71 3.47
C LEU A 268 -24.95 7.64 3.10
N PHE A 269 -24.47 6.87 4.08
CA PHE A 269 -23.57 5.74 3.82
C PHE A 269 -24.27 4.66 3.00
N LYS A 270 -25.54 4.37 3.31
CA LYS A 270 -26.34 3.35 2.61
C LYS A 270 -26.52 3.68 1.14
N ILE A 271 -26.80 4.94 0.79
CA ILE A 271 -27.00 5.38 -0.61
C ILE A 271 -25.70 5.80 -1.32
N LYS A 272 -24.57 5.88 -0.61
CA LYS A 272 -23.26 6.29 -1.14
C LYS A 272 -22.88 5.62 -2.47
N PRO A 273 -23.11 4.31 -2.70
CA PRO A 273 -22.77 3.69 -3.99
C PRO A 273 -23.46 4.34 -5.20
N LEU A 274 -24.73 4.75 -5.05
CA LEU A 274 -25.46 5.46 -6.12
C LEU A 274 -24.98 6.90 -6.28
N ILE A 275 -24.69 7.61 -5.18
CA ILE A 275 -24.11 8.95 -5.25
C ILE A 275 -22.81 8.91 -6.08
N VAL A 276 -21.90 7.98 -5.75
CA VAL A 276 -20.62 7.82 -6.46
C VAL A 276 -20.80 7.47 -7.93
N TYR A 277 -21.85 6.70 -8.29
CA TYR A 277 -22.17 6.39 -9.69
C TYR A 277 -22.43 7.66 -10.49
N PHE A 278 -23.31 8.53 -9.99
CA PHE A 278 -23.74 9.75 -10.68
C PHE A 278 -22.71 10.90 -10.64
N VAL A 279 -21.82 10.95 -9.64
CA VAL A 279 -20.78 11.99 -9.57
C VAL A 279 -19.76 11.78 -10.71
N PRO A 280 -19.54 12.74 -11.63
CA PRO A 280 -18.57 12.59 -12.72
C PRO A 280 -17.15 12.17 -12.27
N ASN A 281 -16.46 11.35 -13.08
CA ASN A 281 -15.13 10.81 -12.74
C ASN A 281 -14.11 11.91 -12.41
N PHE A 282 -14.10 13.01 -13.17
CA PHE A 282 -13.15 14.10 -12.95
C PHE A 282 -13.28 14.72 -11.54
N ILE A 283 -14.47 14.70 -10.94
CA ILE A 283 -14.71 15.19 -9.58
C ILE A 283 -14.12 14.22 -8.55
N LEU A 284 -14.41 12.92 -8.70
CA LEU A 284 -13.89 11.88 -7.81
C LEU A 284 -12.36 11.80 -7.84
N LEU A 285 -11.78 11.97 -9.02
CA LEU A 285 -10.34 11.85 -9.25
C LEU A 285 -9.56 13.11 -8.88
N LYS A 286 -10.20 14.28 -8.76
CA LYS A 286 -9.53 15.56 -8.43
C LYS A 286 -8.67 15.47 -7.17
N ARG A 287 -9.13 14.75 -6.15
CA ARG A 287 -8.37 14.52 -4.90
C ARG A 287 -7.24 13.49 -5.05
N LYS A 288 -7.35 12.55 -5.98
CA LYS A 288 -6.34 11.52 -6.25
C LYS A 288 -5.25 11.99 -7.22
N HIS A 289 -5.54 12.97 -8.07
CA HIS A 289 -4.57 13.48 -9.04
C HIS A 289 -3.60 14.51 -8.44
N LYS A 290 -4.02 15.26 -7.43
CA LYS A 290 -3.22 16.35 -6.86
C LYS A 290 -2.04 15.79 -6.05
N THR A 291 -0.83 16.05 -6.54
CA THR A 291 0.45 15.68 -5.91
C THR A 291 1.28 16.91 -5.54
N VAL A 292 2.45 16.71 -4.95
CA VAL A 292 3.46 17.74 -4.64
C VAL A 292 4.75 17.45 -5.42
N SER A 293 5.60 18.46 -5.59
CA SER A 293 6.92 18.24 -6.19
C SER A 293 7.84 17.48 -5.23
N LEU A 294 8.84 16.80 -5.79
CA LEU A 294 9.80 16.02 -5.01
C LEU A 294 10.58 16.90 -4.02
N GLU A 295 10.97 18.11 -4.43
CA GLU A 295 11.71 19.05 -3.59
C GLU A 295 10.93 19.38 -2.32
N LYS A 296 9.61 19.59 -2.44
CA LYS A 296 8.74 19.84 -1.28
C LYS A 296 8.62 18.66 -0.33
N VAL A 297 8.73 17.43 -0.84
CA VAL A 297 8.75 16.23 0.01
C VAL A 297 10.07 16.15 0.75
N ILE A 298 11.19 16.39 0.06
CA ILE A 298 12.54 16.39 0.64
C ILE A 298 12.66 17.47 1.72
N ASP A 299 12.23 18.70 1.43
CA ASP A 299 12.28 19.83 2.37
C ASP A 299 11.42 19.58 3.63
N ALA A 300 10.33 18.82 3.49
CA ALA A 300 9.47 18.50 4.63
C ALA A 300 10.01 17.35 5.51
N ALA A 301 10.88 16.50 4.95
CA ALA A 301 11.49 15.39 5.68
C ALA A 301 12.76 15.83 6.43
N LYS A 302 13.57 16.71 5.82
CA LYS A 302 14.76 17.33 6.43
C LYS A 302 14.41 18.24 7.60
#